data_AF-A0A7S2TKW1-F1
#
_entry.id   AF-A0A7S2TKW1-F1
#
_cell.length_a   1.000
_cell.length_b   1.000
_cell.length_c   1.000
_cell.angle_alpha   90.00
_cell.angle_beta   90.00
_cell.angle_gamma   90.00
#
_symmetry.space_group_name_H-M   'P 1'
#
loop_
_entity.id
_entity.type
_entity.pdbx_description
1 polymer ?
#
loop_
_entity_poly.entity_id
_entity_poly.type
_entity_poly.pdbx_seq_one_letter_code
_entity_poly.pdbx_strand_id
1 'polypeptide(L)'
;AKLDNTFGFHVHKTQECRDTVWVLGCMTRSISEADNTRIVVHNARPQQQQQQQQRNQSDTPEGERRFDAKGMKYSTWKTLVKKTQKSDECVGAKFGNQLRMIKGNSADKVSSVLSKYPTSASLVQAYERCQDEEEECALLAGVRWGMK
;
A
#
# COMPACT_ATOMS: atom_id res chain seq x y z
N ALA A 1 -5.94 24.90 12.56
CA ALA A 1 -6.23 23.62 11.87
C ALA A 1 -5.41 22.51 12.50
N LYS A 2 -6.07 21.63 13.27
CA LYS A 2 -5.52 20.40 13.84
C LYS A 2 -5.32 19.43 12.67
N LEU A 3 -4.07 19.09 12.35
CA LEU A 3 -3.79 18.02 11.39
C LEU A 3 -3.91 16.73 12.18
N ASP A 4 -5.03 16.03 12.02
CA ASP A 4 -5.20 14.69 12.58
C ASP A 4 -4.19 13.76 11.91
N ASN A 5 -3.32 13.17 12.72
CA ASN A 5 -2.26 12.28 12.26
C ASN A 5 -2.78 10.85 12.13
N THR A 6 -3.85 10.66 11.35
CA THR A 6 -4.51 9.35 11.16
C THR A 6 -3.58 8.29 10.56
N PHE A 7 -2.47 8.72 9.97
CA PHE A 7 -1.50 7.87 9.26
C PHE A 7 -0.12 7.79 9.93
N GLY A 8 0.08 8.42 11.09
CA GLY A 8 1.36 8.37 11.81
C GLY A 8 2.53 9.12 11.14
N PHE A 9 2.25 10.01 10.18
CA PHE A 9 3.27 10.86 9.56
C PHE A 9 3.75 11.95 10.51
N HIS A 10 5.06 12.24 10.49
CA HIS A 10 5.58 13.41 11.17
C HIS A 10 5.35 14.64 10.30
N VAL A 11 4.55 15.59 10.78
CA VAL A 11 4.23 16.81 10.03
C VAL A 11 5.04 17.97 10.57
N HIS A 12 5.92 18.52 9.73
CA HIS A 12 6.63 19.77 9.99
C HIS A 12 6.06 20.88 9.11
N LYS A 13 5.67 22.01 9.70
CA LYS A 13 5.04 23.13 8.98
C LYS A 13 6.08 24.20 8.67
N THR A 14 6.21 24.56 7.40
CA THR A 14 7.06 25.66 6.91
C THR A 14 6.19 26.74 6.27
N GLN A 15 6.64 28.00 6.31
CA GLN A 15 5.90 29.12 5.71
C GLN A 15 6.47 29.46 4.34
N GLU A 16 7.79 29.38 4.18
CA GLU A 16 8.47 29.71 2.94
C GLU A 16 9.38 28.59 2.43
N CYS A 17 9.75 28.65 1.14
CA CYS A 17 10.71 27.72 0.54
C CYS A 17 12.04 27.72 1.30
N ARG A 18 12.47 28.88 1.81
CA ARG A 18 13.70 29.02 2.59
C ARG A 18 13.68 28.21 3.88
N ASP A 19 12.56 28.24 4.61
CA ASP A 19 12.38 27.46 5.84
C ASP A 19 12.47 25.96 5.52
N THR A 20 11.89 25.53 4.40
CA THR A 20 11.93 24.13 3.96
C THR A 20 13.36 23.68 3.64
N VAL A 21 14.13 24.50 2.91
CA VAL A 21 15.55 24.20 2.61
C VAL A 21 16.37 24.14 3.89
N TRP A 22 16.12 25.05 4.84
CA TRP A 22 16.81 25.06 6.12
C TRP A 22 16.51 23.80 6.95
N VAL A 23 15.24 23.42 7.07
CA VAL A 23 14.81 22.18 7.77
C VAL A 23 15.44 20.95 7.13
N LEU A 24 15.42 20.84 5.80
CA LEU A 24 16.06 19.74 5.08
C LEU A 24 17.59 19.73 5.31
N GLY A 25 18.24 20.89 5.36
CA GLY A 25 19.65 21.02 5.67
C GLY A 25 19.98 20.53 7.08
N CYS A 26 19.20 20.94 8.08
CA CYS A 26 19.33 20.46 9.46
C CYS A 26 19.12 18.95 9.55
N MET A 27 18.05 18.42 8.95
CA MET A 27 17.78 16.98 8.93
C MET A 27 18.91 16.19 8.27
N THR A 28 19.41 16.64 7.12
CA THR A 28 20.50 15.98 6.39
C THR A 28 21.78 15.97 7.22
N ARG A 29 22.12 17.08 7.88
CA ARG A 29 23.28 17.14 8.78
C ARG A 29 23.12 16.17 9.94
N SER A 30 21.97 16.16 10.61
CA SER A 30 21.71 15.25 11.74
C SER A 30 21.79 13.77 11.33
N ILE A 31 21.29 13.42 10.14
CA ILE A 31 21.42 12.05 9.60
C ILE A 31 22.90 11.71 9.33
N SER A 32 23.64 12.62 8.69
CA SER A 32 25.06 12.40 8.38
C SER A 32 25.93 12.27 9.63
N GLU A 33 25.65 13.06 10.67
CA GLU A 33 26.34 12.99 11.96
C GLU A 33 26.02 11.67 12.69
N ALA A 34 24.78 11.19 12.59
CA ALA A 34 24.38 9.89 13.12
C ALA A 34 25.04 8.72 12.37
N ASP A 35 25.12 8.77 11.04
CA ASP A 35 25.71 7.71 10.20
C ASP A 35 27.24 7.62 10.31
N ASN A 36 27.94 8.73 10.57
CA ASN A 36 29.40 8.73 10.79
C ASN A 36 29.84 7.90 12.00
N THR A 37 28.91 7.44 12.85
CA THR A 37 29.20 6.53 13.97
C THR A 37 28.94 5.05 13.65
N ARG A 38 28.49 4.71 12.43
CA ARG A 38 28.08 3.35 12.07
C ARG A 38 28.50 2.95 10.65
N ILE A 39 29.35 1.93 10.54
CA ILE A 39 29.63 1.25 9.27
C ILE A 39 28.39 0.44 8.85
N VAL A 40 27.69 0.87 7.81
CA VAL A 40 26.54 0.14 7.25
C VAL A 40 27.04 -0.89 6.22
N VAL A 41 27.23 -2.14 6.64
CA VAL A 41 27.54 -3.25 5.72
C VAL A 41 26.24 -3.84 5.18
N HIS A 42 25.93 -3.59 3.90
CA HIS A 42 24.81 -4.22 3.22
C HIS A 42 25.14 -5.67 2.82
N ASN A 43 24.93 -6.61 3.74
CA ASN A 43 24.97 -8.03 3.41
C ASN A 43 23.78 -8.38 2.50
N ALA A 44 24.05 -8.57 1.20
CA ALA A 44 23.13 -9.19 0.27
C ALA A 44 22.97 -10.66 0.66
N ARG A 45 21.94 -11.01 1.44
CA ARG A 45 21.55 -12.41 1.60
C ARG A 45 20.65 -12.82 0.43
N PRO A 46 20.97 -13.90 -0.30
CA PRO A 46 20.04 -14.51 -1.25
C PRO A 46 18.83 -15.08 -0.51
N GLN A 47 17.65 -14.92 -1.10
CA GLN A 47 16.39 -15.50 -0.62
C GLN A 47 16.52 -17.01 -0.47
N GLN A 48 16.52 -17.51 0.76
CA GLN A 48 15.98 -18.83 1.09
C GLN A 48 15.23 -18.77 2.42
N GLN A 49 14.12 -19.50 2.43
CA GLN A 49 13.07 -19.55 3.43
C GLN A 49 13.59 -19.82 4.84
N GLN A 50 13.05 -19.12 5.84
CA GLN A 50 12.65 -19.77 7.09
C GLN A 50 11.54 -18.97 7.77
N GLN A 51 10.40 -19.65 7.89
CA GLN A 51 9.26 -19.31 8.72
C GLN A 51 9.62 -19.44 10.21
N GLN A 52 8.83 -18.73 11.01
CA GLN A 52 8.51 -18.95 12.43
C GLN A 52 9.43 -18.39 13.53
N GLN A 53 8.75 -17.69 14.44
CA GLN A 53 9.01 -17.51 15.89
C GLN A 53 10.13 -16.49 16.22
N GLN A 54 9.94 -15.46 17.05
CA GLN A 54 9.12 -15.37 18.27
C GLN A 54 8.73 -13.90 18.57
N ARG A 55 7.55 -13.73 19.17
CA ARG A 55 7.22 -12.61 20.04
C ARG A 55 8.35 -12.42 21.05
N ASN A 56 8.81 -11.19 21.25
CA ASN A 56 8.99 -10.68 22.60
C ASN A 56 8.77 -9.16 22.58
N GLN A 57 7.78 -8.76 23.36
CA GLN A 57 7.62 -7.40 23.83
C GLN A 57 8.88 -7.01 24.60
N SER A 58 9.36 -5.81 24.33
CA SER A 58 10.06 -5.02 25.34
C SER A 58 9.69 -3.57 25.09
N ASP A 59 8.83 -3.07 25.96
CA ASP A 59 8.56 -1.66 26.18
C ASP A 59 9.87 -0.87 26.11
N THR A 60 9.97 0.01 25.13
CA THR A 60 10.99 1.05 25.12
C THR A 60 10.24 2.38 25.11
N PRO A 61 10.48 3.28 26.08
CA PRO A 61 9.78 4.56 26.13
C PRO A 61 10.02 5.35 24.84
N GLU A 62 8.98 6.04 24.38
CA GLU A 62 9.00 6.98 23.26
C GLU A 62 10.18 7.94 23.39
N GLY A 63 11.27 7.70 22.66
CA GLY A 63 12.45 8.56 22.75
C GLY A 63 13.64 8.17 21.88
N GLU A 64 13.80 6.90 21.53
CA GLU A 64 14.91 6.48 20.66
C GLU A 64 14.41 5.58 19.52
N ARG A 65 13.81 6.19 18.49
CA ARG A 65 13.77 5.55 17.17
C ARG A 65 15.18 5.59 16.60
N ARG A 66 16.04 4.68 17.07
CA ARG A 66 17.34 4.39 16.48
C ARG A 66 17.08 4.02 15.02
N PHE A 67 17.76 4.70 14.09
CA PHE A 67 17.83 4.28 12.69
C PHE A 67 18.09 2.78 12.67
N ASP A 68 17.17 2.02 12.09
CA ASP A 68 17.33 0.59 11.92
C ASP A 68 18.59 0.39 11.07
N ALA A 69 19.59 -0.29 11.62
CA ALA A 69 20.91 -0.45 10.99
C ALA A 69 20.88 -1.26 9.68
N LYS A 70 19.69 -1.53 9.13
CA LYS A 70 19.42 -2.30 7.92
C LYS A 70 18.45 -1.54 7.02
N GLY A 71 18.82 -0.32 6.64
CA GLY A 71 18.13 0.39 5.57
C GLY A 71 18.08 -0.45 4.27
N MET A 72 17.02 -0.29 3.50
CA MET A 72 16.88 -0.94 2.18
C MET A 72 17.75 -0.23 1.13
N LYS A 73 18.38 -1.00 0.22
CA LYS A 73 19.12 -0.41 -0.91
C LYS A 73 18.18 0.46 -1.76
N TYR A 74 18.68 1.63 -2.19
CA TYR A 74 17.92 2.56 -3.01
C TYR A 74 17.38 1.93 -4.31
N SER A 75 18.17 1.06 -4.96
CA SER A 75 17.75 0.35 -6.17
C SER A 75 16.57 -0.59 -5.93
N THR A 76 16.56 -1.30 -4.80
CA THR A 76 15.47 -2.17 -4.38
C THR A 76 14.22 -1.35 -4.08
N TRP A 77 14.35 -0.29 -3.28
CA TRP A 77 13.24 0.63 -2.97
C TRP A 77 12.62 1.23 -4.25
N LYS A 78 13.45 1.78 -5.14
CA LYS A 78 12.99 2.38 -6.40
C LYS A 78 12.22 1.37 -7.26
N THR A 79 12.69 0.12 -7.30
CA THR A 79 12.01 -0.96 -8.04
C THR A 79 10.66 -1.30 -7.40
N LEU A 80 10.60 -1.37 -6.07
CA LEU A 80 9.35 -1.64 -5.34
C LEU A 80 8.32 -0.54 -5.55
N VAL A 81 8.70 0.74 -5.45
CA VAL A 81 7.80 1.88 -5.69
C VAL A 81 7.22 1.84 -7.11
N LYS A 82 8.05 1.54 -8.11
CA LYS A 82 7.57 1.36 -9.49
C LYS A 82 6.62 0.18 -9.64
N LYS A 83 6.87 -0.92 -8.91
CA LYS A 83 6.01 -2.11 -8.95
C LYS A 83 4.65 -1.85 -8.30
N THR A 84 4.61 -1.13 -7.18
CA THR A 84 3.35 -0.74 -6.51
C THR A 84 2.55 0.28 -7.33
N GLN A 85 3.21 1.15 -8.09
CA GLN A 85 2.52 2.04 -9.02
C GLN A 85 1.87 1.25 -10.18
N LYS A 86 2.54 0.20 -10.67
CA LYS A 86 1.99 -0.67 -11.73
C LYS A 86 0.83 -1.55 -11.28
N SER A 87 0.68 -1.87 -9.98
CA SER A 87 -0.49 -2.65 -9.54
C SER A 87 -1.81 -1.91 -9.76
N ASP A 88 -1.80 -0.57 -9.76
CA ASP A 88 -2.96 0.24 -10.12
C ASP A 88 -3.25 0.21 -11.64
N GLU A 89 -2.29 -0.23 -12.45
CA GLU A 89 -2.45 -0.39 -13.91
C GLU A 89 -2.98 -1.78 -14.30
N CYS A 90 -3.05 -2.73 -13.38
CA CYS A 90 -3.60 -4.06 -13.65
C CYS A 90 -5.07 -3.95 -14.10
N VAL A 91 -5.46 -4.74 -15.10
CA VAL A 91 -6.82 -4.74 -15.68
C VAL A 91 -7.90 -4.94 -14.60
N GLY A 92 -7.66 -5.82 -13.63
CA GLY A 92 -8.56 -6.02 -12.50
C GLY A 92 -8.66 -4.83 -11.55
N ALA A 93 -7.57 -4.08 -11.34
CA ALA A 93 -7.60 -2.87 -10.51
C ALA A 93 -8.38 -1.75 -11.21
N LYS A 94 -8.19 -1.57 -12.52
CA LYS A 94 -8.97 -0.63 -13.33
C LYS A 94 -10.46 -1.00 -13.36
N PHE A 95 -10.78 -2.28 -13.54
CA PHE A 95 -12.15 -2.76 -13.52
C PHE A 95 -12.80 -2.57 -12.14
N GLY A 96 -12.07 -2.86 -11.05
CA GLY A 96 -12.52 -2.56 -9.69
C GLY A 96 -12.79 -1.08 -9.45
N ASN A 97 -11.94 -0.20 -9.98
CA ASN A 97 -12.17 1.24 -9.91
C ASN A 97 -13.41 1.67 -10.70
N GLN A 98 -13.65 1.10 -11.87
CA GLN A 98 -14.88 1.33 -12.63
C GLN A 98 -16.13 0.90 -11.84
N LEU A 99 -16.09 -0.27 -11.20
CA LEU A 99 -17.20 -0.74 -10.37
C LEU A 99 -17.45 0.16 -9.14
N ARG A 100 -16.39 0.72 -8.54
CA ARG A 100 -16.49 1.67 -7.41
C ARG A 100 -17.14 3.01 -7.79
N MET A 101 -17.13 3.40 -9.07
CA MET A 101 -17.78 4.64 -9.52
C MET A 101 -19.31 4.54 -9.50
N ILE A 102 -19.86 3.33 -9.46
CA ILE A 102 -21.31 3.09 -9.40
C ILE A 102 -21.80 3.34 -7.97
N LYS A 103 -22.80 4.22 -7.81
CA LYS A 103 -23.38 4.55 -6.52
C LYS A 103 -23.92 3.29 -5.83
N GLY A 104 -23.51 3.04 -4.59
CA GLY A 104 -23.95 1.89 -3.79
C GLY A 104 -23.01 0.67 -3.83
N ASN A 105 -21.93 0.73 -4.63
CA ASN A 105 -20.86 -0.27 -4.61
C ASN A 105 -19.80 0.07 -3.56
N SER A 106 -19.78 -0.70 -2.46
CA SER A 106 -18.73 -0.64 -1.45
C SER A 106 -17.50 -1.45 -1.89
N ALA A 107 -16.36 -1.23 -1.22
CA ALA A 107 -15.13 -1.95 -1.51
C ALA A 107 -15.31 -3.48 -1.40
N ASP A 108 -16.09 -3.96 -0.44
CA ASP A 108 -16.38 -5.39 -0.25
C ASP A 108 -17.21 -5.96 -1.40
N LYS A 109 -18.23 -5.23 -1.87
CA LYS A 109 -19.03 -5.62 -3.04
C LYS A 109 -18.14 -5.76 -4.28
N VAL A 110 -17.29 -4.77 -4.53
CA VAL A 110 -16.36 -4.80 -5.66
C VAL A 110 -15.37 -5.95 -5.54
N SER A 111 -14.85 -6.21 -4.34
CA SER A 111 -13.95 -7.35 -4.10
C SER A 111 -14.64 -8.69 -4.39
N SER A 112 -15.90 -8.86 -3.97
CA SER A 112 -16.66 -10.09 -4.25
C SER A 112 -16.93 -10.29 -5.73
N VAL A 113 -17.25 -9.21 -6.47
CA VAL A 113 -17.42 -9.27 -7.93
C VAL A 113 -16.09 -9.61 -8.61
N LEU A 114 -14.99 -8.95 -8.25
CA LEU A 114 -13.66 -9.24 -8.80
C LEU A 114 -13.15 -10.65 -8.50
N SER A 115 -13.58 -11.25 -7.39
CA SER A 115 -13.23 -12.63 -7.05
C SER A 115 -13.88 -13.65 -8.00
N LYS A 116 -15.06 -13.37 -8.54
CA LYS A 116 -15.73 -14.23 -9.54
C LYS A 116 -15.40 -13.81 -10.97
N TYR A 117 -15.31 -12.51 -11.23
CA TYR A 117 -15.12 -11.91 -12.54
C TYR A 117 -13.94 -10.94 -12.48
N PRO A 118 -12.69 -11.42 -12.67
CA PRO A 118 -11.49 -10.60 -12.50
C PRO A 118 -11.32 -9.52 -13.58
N THR A 119 -12.05 -9.61 -14.70
CA THR A 119 -11.99 -8.65 -15.81
C THR A 119 -13.39 -8.30 -16.33
N SER A 120 -13.53 -7.12 -16.94
CA SER A 120 -14.78 -6.71 -17.58
C SER A 120 -15.22 -7.71 -18.66
N ALA A 121 -14.29 -8.23 -19.46
CA ALA A 121 -14.58 -9.24 -20.46
C ALA A 121 -15.16 -10.53 -19.88
N SER A 122 -14.67 -10.97 -18.71
CA SER A 122 -15.23 -12.16 -18.03
C SER A 122 -16.67 -11.93 -17.53
N LEU A 123 -16.99 -10.70 -17.11
CA LEU A 123 -18.34 -10.35 -16.70
C LEU A 123 -19.27 -10.26 -17.92
N VAL A 124 -18.84 -9.63 -19.01
CA VAL A 124 -19.61 -9.54 -20.27
C VAL A 124 -19.89 -10.94 -20.83
N GLN A 125 -18.91 -11.84 -20.87
CA GLN A 125 -19.13 -13.21 -21.31
C GLN A 125 -20.11 -13.99 -20.42
N ALA A 126 -20.21 -13.64 -19.14
CA ALA A 126 -21.20 -14.24 -18.25
C ALA A 126 -22.61 -13.73 -18.56
N TYR A 127 -22.76 -12.45 -18.86
CA TYR A 127 -24.02 -11.87 -19.35
C TYR A 127 -24.43 -12.46 -20.71
N GLU A 128 -23.50 -12.63 -21.65
CA GLU A 128 -23.79 -13.24 -22.96
C GLU A 128 -24.29 -14.69 -22.89
N ARG A 129 -24.05 -15.38 -21.76
CA ARG A 129 -24.52 -16.75 -21.52
C ARG A 129 -25.90 -16.82 -20.87
N CYS A 130 -26.42 -15.71 -20.35
CA CYS A 130 -27.76 -15.63 -19.78
C CYS A 130 -28.81 -15.72 -20.89
N GLN A 131 -29.91 -16.41 -20.61
CA GLN A 131 -31.00 -16.60 -21.59
C GLN A 131 -32.13 -15.57 -21.47
N ASP A 132 -32.26 -14.94 -20.29
CA ASP A 132 -33.29 -13.95 -19.99
C ASP A 132 -32.77 -12.83 -19.06
N GLU A 133 -33.51 -11.72 -19.01
CA GLU A 133 -33.17 -10.56 -18.16
C GLU A 133 -33.20 -10.91 -16.66
N GLU A 134 -33.95 -11.93 -16.26
CA GLU A 134 -34.07 -12.34 -14.87
C GLU A 134 -32.78 -13.03 -14.38
N GLU A 135 -32.16 -13.85 -15.23
CA GLU A 135 -30.87 -14.47 -15.02
C GLU A 135 -29.74 -13.43 -15.03
N GLU A 136 -29.80 -12.42 -15.91
CA GLU A 136 -28.86 -11.29 -15.91
C GLU A 136 -28.91 -10.50 -14.60
N CYS A 137 -30.11 -10.21 -14.09
CA CYS A 137 -30.31 -9.56 -12.80
C CYS A 137 -29.84 -10.42 -11.63
N ALA A 138 -30.06 -11.75 -11.69
CA ALA A 138 -29.67 -12.69 -10.65
C ALA A 138 -28.14 -12.93 -10.59
N LEU A 139 -27.44 -12.78 -11.72
CA LEU A 139 -26.01 -13.08 -11.89
C LEU A 139 -25.13 -12.43 -10.82
N LEU A 140 -25.34 -11.12 -10.61
CA LEU A 140 -24.62 -10.36 -9.57
C LEU A 140 -25.35 -10.36 -8.24
N ALA A 141 -26.68 -10.52 -8.20
CA ALA A 141 -27.45 -10.59 -6.96
C ALA A 141 -27.05 -11.80 -6.08
N GLY A 142 -26.64 -12.92 -6.69
CA GLY A 142 -26.15 -14.12 -5.99
C GLY A 142 -24.72 -14.01 -5.42
N VAL A 143 -24.06 -12.87 -5.56
CA VAL A 143 -22.70 -12.67 -5.04
C VAL A 143 -22.77 -12.25 -3.57
N ARG A 144 -22.20 -13.05 -2.67
CA ARG A 144 -22.12 -12.71 -1.24
C ARG A 144 -20.98 -11.72 -1.00
N TRP A 145 -21.27 -10.65 -0.27
CA TRP A 145 -20.31 -9.61 0.12
C TRP A 145 -20.22 -9.50 1.64
N GLY A 146 -19.02 -9.18 2.15
CA GLY A 146 -18.78 -8.97 3.57
C GLY A 146 -18.41 -10.22 4.38
N MET A 147 -18.13 -11.38 3.75
CA MET A 147 -17.47 -12.48 4.45
C MET A 147 -15.95 -12.32 4.37
N LYS A 148 -15.38 -11.87 5.47
CA LYS A 148 -13.96 -11.92 5.79
C LYS A 148 -13.78 -12.78 7.03
#